data_AF-A0A524MWV6-F1
#
_entry.id   AF-A0A524MWV6-F1
#
_cell.length_a   1.000
_cell.length_b   1.000
_cell.length_c   1.000
_cell.angle_alpha   90.00
_cell.angle_beta   90.00
_cell.angle_gamma   90.00
#
_symmetry.space_group_name_H-M   'P 1'
#
loop_
_entity.id
_entity.type
_entity.pdbx_description
1 polymer ?
#
loop_
_entity_poly.entity_id
_entity_poly.type
_entity_poly.pdbx_seq_one_letter_code
_entity_poly.pdbx_strand_id
1 'polypeptide(L)'
;MKQLIGISLCLCLAVNVVAQDSPCFRGPDHSGTYPDGKIRTNWKSSPPKVLWKKKDIGYGFSQVVVAGKNAVTCGYEINGDKALLYCFDADTGEQKWKIEYKDTCVGQRGAVRGAVATPAISSGRIYVSAIMGKLYCFDLKDGTEIW
;
A
#
# COMPACT_ATOMS: atom_id res chain seq x y z
N MET A 1 -30.90 51.77 30.49
CA MET A 1 -31.12 50.72 29.47
C MET A 1 -29.77 50.14 29.07
N LYS A 2 -29.42 48.94 29.52
CA LYS A 2 -28.13 48.27 29.20
C LYS A 2 -28.41 47.21 28.14
N GLN A 3 -27.82 47.35 26.95
CA GLN A 3 -27.91 46.34 25.89
C GLN A 3 -26.83 45.28 26.12
N LEU A 4 -27.25 44.02 26.20
CA LEU A 4 -26.37 42.85 26.23
C LEU A 4 -26.13 42.40 24.79
N ILE A 5 -24.88 42.53 24.32
CA ILE A 5 -24.42 41.99 23.05
C ILE A 5 -24.00 40.54 23.30
N GLY A 6 -24.81 39.58 22.83
CA GLY A 6 -24.46 38.16 22.87
C GLY A 6 -23.53 37.80 21.71
N ILE A 7 -22.28 37.48 22.00
CA ILE A 7 -21.33 36.94 21.02
C ILE A 7 -21.59 35.43 20.92
N SER A 8 -22.21 35.00 19.82
CA SER A 8 -22.40 33.58 19.52
C SER A 8 -21.12 33.03 18.89
N LEU A 9 -20.36 32.24 19.67
CA LEU A 9 -19.15 31.56 19.20
C LEU A 9 -19.55 30.33 18.37
N CYS A 10 -19.49 30.45 17.04
CA CYS A 10 -19.79 29.34 16.14
C CYS A 10 -18.61 28.36 16.10
N LEU A 11 -18.75 27.22 16.77
CA LEU A 11 -17.72 26.18 16.83
C LEU A 11 -17.75 25.37 15.52
N CYS A 12 -16.80 25.63 14.60
CA CYS A 12 -16.66 24.83 13.38
C CYS A 12 -16.00 23.48 13.72
N LEU A 13 -16.79 22.41 13.76
CA LEU A 13 -16.27 21.04 13.81
C LEU A 13 -15.63 20.69 12.46
N ALA A 14 -14.30 20.56 12.44
CA ALA A 14 -13.59 20.04 11.28
C ALA A 14 -13.82 18.53 11.18
N VAL A 15 -14.55 18.09 10.16
CA VAL A 15 -14.69 16.66 9.84
C VAL A 15 -13.43 16.23 9.11
N ASN A 16 -12.59 15.44 9.75
CA ASN A 16 -11.47 14.79 9.09
C ASN A 16 -12.02 13.63 8.24
N VAL A 17 -11.93 13.76 6.92
CA VAL A 17 -12.20 12.64 6.02
C VAL A 17 -10.95 11.75 6.05
N VAL A 18 -11.08 10.57 6.64
CA VAL A 18 -10.02 9.56 6.64
C VAL A 18 -10.26 8.63 5.46
N ALA A 19 -9.31 8.56 4.54
CA ALA A 19 -9.37 7.57 3.47
C ALA A 19 -9.26 6.16 4.06
N GLN A 20 -10.01 5.20 3.50
CA GLN A 20 -9.95 3.81 3.93
C GLN A 20 -8.60 3.19 3.57
N ASP A 21 -7.96 2.54 4.55
CA ASP A 21 -6.79 1.68 4.34
C ASP A 21 -7.16 0.42 3.56
N SER A 22 -6.20 -0.09 2.78
CA SER A 22 -6.31 -1.37 2.08
C SER A 22 -5.13 -2.26 2.47
N PRO A 23 -5.13 -2.83 3.69
CA PRO A 23 -3.94 -3.46 4.27
C PRO A 23 -3.63 -4.84 3.68
N CYS A 24 -4.53 -5.42 2.88
CA CYS A 24 -4.38 -6.73 2.28
C CYS A 24 -5.08 -6.80 0.91
N PHE A 25 -4.90 -7.92 0.22
CA PHE A 25 -5.55 -8.18 -1.07
C PHE A 25 -7.06 -7.94 -0.97
N ARG A 26 -7.56 -7.07 -1.86
CA ARG A 26 -8.97 -6.65 -1.93
C ARG A 26 -9.50 -5.89 -0.71
N GLY A 27 -8.61 -5.24 0.06
CA GLY A 27 -9.00 -4.39 1.18
C GLY A 27 -9.33 -5.17 2.45
N PRO A 28 -9.74 -4.45 3.52
CA PRO A 28 -9.85 -4.99 4.88
C PRO A 28 -10.95 -6.05 5.04
N ASP A 29 -11.96 -6.05 4.17
CA ASP A 29 -13.06 -7.03 4.15
C ASP A 29 -12.95 -8.00 2.96
N HIS A 30 -11.85 -7.93 2.20
CA HIS A 30 -11.61 -8.71 0.98
C HIS A 30 -12.67 -8.54 -0.13
N SER A 31 -13.49 -7.49 -0.07
CA SER A 31 -14.55 -7.23 -1.04
C SER A 31 -14.04 -6.62 -2.34
N GLY A 32 -12.89 -5.95 -2.31
CA GLY A 32 -12.37 -5.16 -3.43
C GLY A 32 -13.21 -3.91 -3.69
N THR A 33 -13.98 -3.46 -2.69
CA THR A 33 -14.85 -2.30 -2.78
C THR A 33 -14.39 -1.19 -1.84
N TYR A 34 -14.76 0.05 -2.19
CA TYR A 34 -14.54 1.24 -1.37
C TYR A 34 -15.93 1.82 -1.04
N PRO A 35 -16.40 1.77 0.22
CA PRO A 35 -17.78 2.11 0.62
C PRO A 35 -18.19 3.54 0.26
N ASP A 36 -17.26 4.49 0.37
CA ASP A 36 -17.50 5.91 0.06
C ASP A 36 -17.29 6.24 -1.44
N GLY A 37 -17.18 5.20 -2.27
CA GLY A 37 -16.59 5.15 -3.61
C GLY A 37 -17.30 5.91 -4.73
N LYS A 38 -17.56 7.21 -4.56
CA LYS A 38 -17.78 8.10 -5.71
C LYS A 38 -16.44 8.42 -6.38
N ILE A 39 -15.94 7.46 -7.14
CA ILE A 39 -14.80 7.72 -8.03
C ILE A 39 -15.34 8.52 -9.22
N ARG A 40 -14.72 9.65 -9.53
CA ARG A 40 -15.03 10.40 -10.77
C ARG A 40 -14.73 9.48 -11.94
N THR A 41 -15.67 9.23 -12.85
CA THR A 41 -15.49 8.28 -13.97
C THR A 41 -15.25 8.98 -15.31
N ASN A 42 -15.36 10.31 -15.38
CA ASN A 42 -15.20 11.10 -16.60
C ASN A 42 -13.73 11.37 -16.98
N TRP A 43 -12.88 10.35 -16.91
CA TRP A 43 -11.42 10.47 -17.07
C TRP A 43 -10.97 10.94 -18.46
N LYS A 44 -11.83 10.82 -19.50
CA LYS A 44 -11.54 11.40 -20.82
C LYS A 44 -11.51 12.93 -20.80
N SER A 45 -12.45 13.56 -20.09
CA SER A 45 -12.58 15.03 -20.03
C SER A 45 -11.91 15.64 -18.80
N SER A 46 -11.79 14.87 -17.72
CA SER A 46 -11.18 15.31 -16.46
C SER A 46 -10.34 14.16 -15.88
N PRO A 47 -9.14 13.90 -16.44
CA PRO A 47 -8.27 12.85 -15.95
C PRO A 47 -7.85 13.12 -14.50
N PRO A 48 -7.68 12.09 -13.66
CA PRO A 48 -7.15 12.27 -12.33
C PRO A 48 -5.71 12.81 -12.40
N LYS A 49 -5.36 13.69 -11.47
CA LYS A 49 -3.97 14.14 -11.30
C LYS A 49 -3.15 12.96 -10.78
N VAL A 50 -2.08 12.61 -11.49
CA VAL A 50 -1.08 11.68 -10.99
C VAL A 50 -0.33 12.38 -9.86
N LEU A 51 -0.45 11.87 -8.62
CA LEU A 51 0.28 12.41 -7.47
C LEU A 51 1.74 11.95 -7.49
N TRP A 52 1.96 10.65 -7.70
CA TRP A 52 3.29 10.07 -7.85
C TRP A 52 3.23 8.81 -8.69
N LYS A 53 4.39 8.41 -9.21
CA LYS A 53 4.61 7.17 -9.96
C LYS A 53 6.02 6.67 -9.67
N LYS A 54 6.15 5.39 -9.31
CA LYS A 54 7.45 4.73 -9.21
C LYS A 54 7.67 3.78 -10.38
N LYS A 55 8.89 3.81 -10.90
CA LYS A 55 9.41 2.90 -11.91
C LYS A 55 10.43 1.98 -11.25
N ASP A 56 10.85 0.95 -11.97
CA ASP A 56 11.97 0.10 -11.58
C ASP A 56 11.76 -0.66 -10.25
N ILE A 57 10.49 -0.95 -9.92
CA ILE A 57 10.11 -1.77 -8.74
C ILE A 57 10.25 -3.28 -9.01
N GLY A 58 10.76 -3.67 -10.18
CA GLY A 58 10.87 -5.06 -10.60
C GLY A 58 9.59 -5.64 -11.21
N TYR A 59 9.66 -6.94 -11.50
CA TYR A 59 8.55 -7.72 -12.07
C TYR A 59 7.68 -8.28 -10.94
N GLY A 60 6.38 -8.43 -11.18
CA GLY A 60 5.50 -9.05 -10.20
C GLY A 60 4.03 -8.84 -10.50
N PHE A 61 3.20 -9.49 -9.70
CA PHE A 61 1.74 -9.44 -9.77
C PHE A 61 1.13 -8.89 -8.46
N SER A 62 2.00 -8.46 -7.55
CA SER A 62 1.65 -7.90 -6.25
C SER A 62 0.80 -6.62 -6.41
N GLN A 63 -0.26 -6.50 -5.63
CA GLN A 63 -0.93 -5.22 -5.45
C GLN A 63 -0.13 -4.33 -4.50
N VAL A 64 -0.39 -3.02 -4.57
CA VAL A 64 0.01 -2.09 -3.52
C VAL A 64 -1.03 -2.16 -2.41
N VAL A 65 -0.60 -2.51 -1.21
CA VAL A 65 -1.43 -2.41 0.01
C VAL A 65 -1.05 -1.14 0.77
N VAL A 66 -2.03 -0.54 1.43
CA VAL A 66 -1.86 0.72 2.16
C VAL A 66 -2.36 0.56 3.58
N ALA A 67 -1.51 0.92 4.55
CA ALA A 67 -1.86 1.04 5.96
C ALA A 67 -1.29 2.36 6.50
N GLY A 68 -2.17 3.32 6.81
CA GLY A 68 -1.81 4.69 7.14
C GLY A 68 -0.95 5.33 6.04
N LYS A 69 0.27 5.77 6.38
CA LYS A 69 1.21 6.39 5.44
C LYS A 69 2.11 5.41 4.69
N ASN A 70 1.89 4.10 4.83
CA ASN A 70 2.78 3.10 4.25
C ASN A 70 2.09 2.42 3.07
N ALA A 71 2.63 2.63 1.87
CA ALA A 71 2.27 1.91 0.67
C ALA A 71 3.29 0.81 0.42
N VAL A 72 2.88 -0.45 0.54
CA VAL A 72 3.77 -1.62 0.50
C VAL A 72 3.44 -2.47 -0.72
N THR A 73 4.45 -2.95 -1.43
CA THR A 73 4.29 -3.86 -2.58
C THR A 73 5.51 -4.76 -2.71
N CYS A 74 5.31 -5.91 -3.36
CA CYS A 74 6.41 -6.77 -3.73
C CYS A 74 6.81 -6.57 -5.20
N GLY A 75 8.07 -6.87 -5.49
CA GLY A 75 8.62 -6.92 -6.84
C GLY A 75 9.72 -7.96 -6.95
N TYR A 76 10.31 -8.09 -8.13
CA TYR A 76 11.33 -9.09 -8.39
C TYR A 76 12.33 -8.64 -9.44
N GLU A 77 13.60 -8.84 -9.14
CA GLU A 77 14.72 -8.55 -10.03
C GLU A 77 15.16 -9.82 -10.75
N ILE A 78 14.99 -9.86 -12.08
CA ILE A 78 15.31 -11.04 -12.89
C ILE A 78 16.82 -11.33 -12.90
N ASN A 79 17.64 -10.29 -13.07
CA ASN A 79 19.09 -10.47 -13.27
C ASN A 79 19.84 -10.81 -11.97
N GLY A 80 19.22 -10.57 -10.81
CA GLY A 80 19.76 -10.96 -9.51
C GLY A 80 19.08 -12.19 -8.90
N ASP A 81 17.95 -12.65 -9.47
CA ASP A 81 17.04 -13.65 -8.86
C ASP A 81 16.65 -13.27 -7.41
N LYS A 82 16.08 -12.07 -7.25
CA LYS A 82 15.76 -11.50 -5.93
C LYS A 82 14.31 -11.08 -5.86
N ALA A 83 13.58 -11.52 -4.83
CA ALA A 83 12.36 -10.82 -4.46
C ALA A 83 12.67 -9.61 -3.61
N LEU A 84 11.83 -8.60 -3.80
CA LEU A 84 11.95 -7.28 -3.21
C LEU A 84 10.65 -6.96 -2.50
N LEU A 85 10.74 -6.44 -1.28
CA LEU A 85 9.63 -5.82 -0.58
C LEU A 85 9.94 -4.34 -0.45
N TYR A 86 9.03 -3.50 -0.92
CA TYR A 86 9.15 -2.06 -0.89
C TYR A 86 8.14 -1.46 0.08
N CYS A 87 8.54 -0.40 0.77
CA CYS A 87 7.62 0.52 1.41
C CYS A 87 7.88 1.94 0.92
N PHE A 88 6.80 2.60 0.52
CA PHE A 88 6.78 3.99 0.14
C PHE A 88 5.91 4.79 1.11
N ASP A 89 6.16 6.09 1.18
CA ASP A 89 5.17 7.01 1.70
C ASP A 89 3.95 7.04 0.77
N ALA A 90 2.76 6.83 1.32
CA ALA A 90 1.53 6.71 0.54
C ALA A 90 1.14 8.05 -0.14
N ASP A 91 1.51 9.19 0.43
CA ASP A 91 1.14 10.49 -0.13
C ASP A 91 2.16 10.99 -1.16
N THR A 92 3.45 10.78 -0.89
CA THR A 92 4.54 11.36 -1.69
C THR A 92 5.16 10.36 -2.66
N GLY A 93 5.00 9.06 -2.39
CA GLY A 93 5.68 7.99 -3.10
C GLY A 93 7.16 7.87 -2.76
N GLU A 94 7.70 8.63 -1.78
CA GLU A 94 9.09 8.51 -1.36
C GLU A 94 9.37 7.11 -0.81
N GLN A 95 10.50 6.49 -1.19
CA GLN A 95 10.85 5.18 -0.68
C GLN A 95 11.33 5.30 0.77
N LYS A 96 10.62 4.65 1.69
CA LYS A 96 11.00 4.57 3.11
C LYS A 96 12.08 3.52 3.31
N TRP A 97 11.86 2.34 2.75
CA TRP A 97 12.81 1.23 2.80
C TRP A 97 12.56 0.25 1.64
N LYS A 98 13.58 -0.57 1.38
CA LYS A 98 13.55 -1.69 0.44
C LYS A 98 14.36 -2.82 1.05
N ILE A 99 13.79 -4.02 1.07
CA ILE A 99 14.51 -5.23 1.49
C ILE A 99 14.47 -6.29 0.40
N GLU A 100 15.44 -7.20 0.46
CA GLU A 100 15.48 -8.41 -0.34
C GLU A 100 15.03 -9.58 0.53
N TYR A 101 14.22 -10.49 -0.02
CA TYR A 101 13.86 -11.75 0.65
C TYR A 101 14.02 -12.94 -0.30
N LYS A 102 14.17 -14.13 0.28
CA LYS A 102 14.52 -15.37 -0.44
C LYS A 102 13.30 -16.25 -0.72
N ASP A 103 13.55 -17.51 -1.04
CA ASP A 103 12.53 -18.55 -1.31
C ASP A 103 11.62 -18.19 -2.50
N THR A 104 12.22 -17.49 -3.45
CA THR A 104 11.68 -17.24 -4.78
C THR A 104 12.03 -18.38 -5.71
N CYS A 105 11.30 -18.49 -6.82
CA CYS A 105 11.79 -19.28 -7.94
C CYS A 105 11.73 -18.45 -9.22
N VAL A 106 12.77 -18.60 -10.04
CA VAL A 106 12.64 -18.40 -11.49
C VAL A 106 11.80 -19.58 -11.97
N GLY A 107 10.55 -19.34 -12.36
CA GLY A 107 9.68 -20.41 -12.84
C GLY A 107 10.38 -21.28 -13.89
N GLN A 108 10.52 -22.59 -13.62
CA GLN A 108 10.91 -23.51 -14.68
C GLN A 108 9.81 -23.51 -15.76
N ARG A 109 10.22 -23.60 -17.04
CA ARG A 109 9.33 -23.80 -18.19
C ARG A 109 8.30 -22.68 -18.45
N GLY A 110 8.66 -21.42 -18.22
CA GLY A 110 7.78 -20.28 -18.56
C GLY A 110 6.71 -19.96 -17.52
N ALA A 111 6.79 -20.57 -16.34
CA ALA A 111 6.00 -20.17 -15.19
C ALA A 111 6.41 -18.78 -14.67
N VAL A 112 5.44 -18.12 -14.04
CA VAL A 112 5.45 -16.75 -13.53
C VAL A 112 6.83 -16.31 -12.99
N ARG A 113 7.38 -15.24 -13.59
CA ARG A 113 8.56 -14.56 -13.06
C ARG A 113 8.12 -13.53 -12.03
N GLY A 114 8.52 -13.75 -10.78
CA GLY A 114 8.57 -12.69 -9.77
C GLY A 114 7.55 -12.76 -8.64
N ALA A 115 7.57 -11.74 -7.78
CA ALA A 115 6.79 -11.72 -6.56
C ALA A 115 5.29 -11.77 -6.87
N VAL A 116 4.69 -12.93 -6.57
CA VAL A 116 3.28 -13.22 -6.83
C VAL A 116 2.38 -12.82 -5.68
N ALA A 117 2.90 -12.83 -4.45
CA ALA A 117 2.10 -12.51 -3.28
C ALA A 117 1.85 -11.00 -3.17
N THR A 118 0.60 -10.65 -2.90
CA THR A 118 0.24 -9.35 -2.33
C THR A 118 0.49 -9.43 -0.83
N PRO A 119 1.31 -8.54 -0.23
CA PRO A 119 1.56 -8.54 1.20
C PRO A 119 0.27 -8.28 2.00
N ALA A 120 0.22 -8.75 3.24
CA ALA A 120 -0.80 -8.36 4.20
C ALA A 120 -0.17 -7.59 5.35
N ILE A 121 -0.82 -6.52 5.80
CA ILE A 121 -0.38 -5.71 6.94
C ILE A 121 -1.34 -5.92 8.10
N SER A 122 -0.81 -6.24 9.26
CA SER A 122 -1.58 -6.27 10.51
C SER A 122 -0.68 -5.98 11.70
N SER A 123 -1.17 -5.16 12.64
CA SER A 123 -0.50 -4.89 13.91
C SER A 123 0.97 -4.47 13.77
N GLY A 124 1.27 -3.60 12.79
CA GLY A 124 2.63 -3.12 12.52
C GLY A 124 3.55 -4.15 11.86
N ARG A 125 3.01 -5.25 11.33
CA ARG A 125 3.77 -6.32 10.68
C ARG A 125 3.32 -6.53 9.25
N ILE A 126 4.23 -7.02 8.43
CA ILE A 126 3.99 -7.36 7.03
C ILE A 126 4.19 -8.87 6.86
N TYR A 127 3.21 -9.51 6.25
CA TYR A 127 3.22 -10.94 5.96
C TYR A 127 3.34 -11.16 4.46
N VAL A 128 4.34 -11.92 4.03
CA VAL A 128 4.63 -12.20 2.62
C VAL A 128 4.81 -13.69 2.42
N SER A 129 3.99 -14.29 1.57
CA SER A 129 4.24 -15.66 1.10
C SER A 129 5.24 -15.61 -0.05
N ALA A 130 6.39 -16.25 0.13
CA ALA A 130 7.33 -16.50 -0.95
C ALA A 130 6.82 -17.65 -1.85
N ILE A 131 7.36 -17.75 -3.07
CA ILE A 131 6.88 -18.71 -4.07
C ILE A 131 7.11 -20.15 -3.61
N MET A 132 8.23 -20.42 -2.93
CA MET A 132 8.54 -21.76 -2.43
C MET A 132 7.78 -22.12 -1.14
N GLY A 133 6.80 -21.30 -0.74
CA GLY A 133 5.89 -21.60 0.37
C GLY A 133 6.37 -21.14 1.74
N LYS A 134 7.56 -20.53 1.86
CA LYS A 134 7.95 -19.85 3.11
C LYS A 134 7.05 -18.64 3.32
N LEU A 135 6.47 -18.54 4.52
CA LEU A 135 5.84 -17.31 4.99
C LEU A 135 6.87 -16.49 5.75
N TYR A 136 7.00 -15.23 5.38
CA TYR A 136 7.84 -14.26 6.05
C TYR A 136 7.02 -13.29 6.87
N CYS A 137 7.59 -12.82 7.98
CA CYS A 137 7.07 -11.70 8.77
C CYS A 137 8.13 -10.61 8.88
N PHE A 138 7.79 -9.40 8.47
CA PHE A 138 8.65 -8.22 8.58
C PHE A 138 8.03 -7.15 9.47
N ASP A 139 8.86 -6.32 10.09
CA ASP A 139 8.41 -5.11 10.78
C ASP A 139 8.05 -4.03 9.74
N LEU A 140 6.87 -3.42 9.86
CA LEU A 140 6.41 -2.38 8.92
C LEU A 140 7.25 -1.10 8.99
N LYS A 141 7.86 -0.81 10.14
CA LYS A 141 8.60 0.43 10.40
C LYS A 141 9.86 0.51 9.55
N ASP A 142 10.62 -0.57 9.45
CA ASP A 142 11.94 -0.58 8.82
C ASP A 142 12.20 -1.78 7.89
N GLY A 143 11.25 -2.71 7.79
CA GLY A 143 11.38 -3.90 6.94
C GLY A 143 12.23 -5.01 7.56
N THR A 144 12.61 -4.93 8.84
CA THR A 144 13.42 -5.97 9.49
C THR A 144 12.68 -7.31 9.49
N GLU A 145 13.34 -8.40 9.09
CA GLU A 145 12.80 -9.76 9.19
C GLU A 145 12.65 -10.16 10.66
N ILE A 146 11.45 -10.59 11.03
CA ILE A 146 11.11 -11.10 12.35
C ILE A 146 11.24 -12.63 12.35
N TRP A 147 10.74 -13.30 11.30
CA TRP A 147 10.88 -14.75 11.04
C TRP A 147 10.57 -15.11 9.57
#